data_AF-A0A8J5W8V7-F1
#
_entry.id   AF-A0A8J5W8V7-F1
#
_cell.length_a   1.000
_cell.length_b   1.000
_cell.length_c   1.000
_cell.angle_alpha   90.00
_cell.angle_beta   90.00
_cell.angle_gamma   90.00
#
_symmetry.space_group_name_H-M   'P 1'
#
loop_
_entity.id
_entity.type
_entity.pdbx_description
1 polymer ?
#
loop_
_entity_poly.entity_id
_entity_poly.type
_entity_poly.pdbx_seq_one_letter_code
_entity_poly.pdbx_strand_id
1 'polypeptide(L)'
;MKTHEAQGKKRWKVVKEADDEYNDREWEDVEAEALIKAQQDMGETMGALGLAFIKLTKFETEEALYDSQRIRAADSKLIATAAVKASRACRDLNTQSVKYLDTLHEHLGIMLSVHTAFFDRSSALLTVQTLMSDLASLQSRIEKLEAAASKIFGGDRARLRKVEELRETIRATEDAKCCALREYERIKVTILHAFN
;
A
#
# COMPACT_ATOMS: atom_id res chain seq x y z
N MET A 1 11.37 18.55 28.08
CA MET A 1 12.41 17.66 27.51
C MET A 1 11.89 16.27 27.15
N LYS A 2 11.14 15.58 28.02
CA LYS A 2 10.60 14.22 27.76
C LYS A 2 9.59 14.11 26.59
N THR A 3 8.92 15.19 26.20
CA THR A 3 7.90 15.21 25.14
C THR A 3 8.50 15.23 23.72
N HIS A 4 9.58 15.98 23.51
CA HIS A 4 10.30 16.01 22.22
C HIS A 4 11.00 14.68 21.91
N GLU A 5 11.52 14.00 22.93
CA GLU A 5 12.19 12.70 22.78
C GLU A 5 11.20 11.56 22.44
N ALA A 6 9.98 11.63 23.00
CA ALA A 6 8.90 10.71 22.66
C ALA A 6 8.35 10.93 21.24
N GLN A 7 8.27 12.19 20.77
CA GLN A 7 7.94 12.51 19.37
C GLN A 7 9.02 12.04 18.40
N GLY A 8 10.30 12.18 18.77
CA GLY A 8 11.42 11.64 18.00
C GLY A 8 11.32 10.12 17.83
N LYS A 9 11.13 9.38 18.93
CA LYS A 9 10.96 7.90 18.89
C LYS A 9 9.76 7.44 18.07
N LYS A 10 8.63 8.15 18.14
CA LYS A 10 7.45 7.84 17.30
C LYS A 10 7.75 8.08 15.82
N ARG A 11 8.44 9.18 15.47
CA ARG A 11 8.83 9.48 14.09
C ARG A 11 9.79 8.42 13.53
N TRP A 12 10.79 8.02 14.31
CA TRP A 12 11.72 6.96 13.92
C TRP A 12 11.05 5.60 13.76
N LYS A 13 10.03 5.30 14.58
CA LYS A 13 9.26 4.05 14.45
C LYS A 13 8.44 4.02 13.17
N VAL A 14 7.75 5.11 12.82
CA VAL A 14 6.97 5.22 11.58
C VAL A 14 7.87 5.16 10.35
N VAL A 15 9.04 5.81 10.36
CA VAL A 15 10.00 5.73 9.25
C VAL A 15 10.50 4.29 9.08
N LYS A 16 10.79 3.59 10.17
CA LYS A 16 11.25 2.21 10.11
C LYS A 16 10.16 1.25 9.64
N GLU A 17 8.92 1.42 10.09
CA GLU A 17 7.77 0.64 9.61
C GLU A 17 7.51 0.87 8.11
N ALA A 18 7.68 2.10 7.63
CA ALA A 18 7.57 2.42 6.20
C ALA A 18 8.73 1.85 5.36
N ASP A 19 9.96 1.87 5.87
CA ASP A 19 11.12 1.24 5.21
C ASP A 19 10.98 -0.28 5.18
N ASP A 20 10.51 -0.90 6.27
CA ASP A 20 10.27 -2.34 6.35
C ASP A 20 9.13 -2.75 5.37
N GLU A 21 8.04 -1.98 5.29
CA GLU A 21 6.93 -2.22 4.36
C GLU A 21 7.31 -2.00 2.88
N TYR A 22 8.19 -1.03 2.60
CA TYR A 22 8.73 -0.81 1.25
C TYR A 22 9.63 -1.98 0.83
N ASN A 23 10.50 -2.43 1.72
CA ASN A 23 11.44 -3.52 1.47
C ASN A 23 10.75 -4.89 1.34
N ASP A 24 9.61 -5.09 2.01
CA ASP A 24 8.79 -6.31 1.89
C ASP A 24 8.08 -6.36 0.52
N ARG A 25 7.51 -5.23 0.05
CA ARG A 25 6.89 -5.16 -1.29
C ARG A 25 7.90 -5.34 -2.42
N GLU A 26 9.09 -4.76 -2.30
CA GLU A 26 10.16 -4.95 -3.29
C GLU A 26 10.60 -6.43 -3.33
N TRP A 27 10.61 -7.12 -2.19
CA TRP A 27 10.93 -8.54 -2.12
C TRP A 27 9.84 -9.43 -2.75
N GLU A 28 8.56 -9.12 -2.53
CA GLU A 28 7.43 -9.84 -3.15
C GLU A 28 7.42 -9.72 -4.69
N ASP A 29 7.70 -8.53 -5.22
CA ASP A 29 7.80 -8.31 -6.67
C ASP A 29 8.98 -9.06 -7.30
N VAL A 30 10.13 -9.08 -6.62
CA VAL A 30 11.31 -9.81 -7.06
C VAL A 30 11.06 -11.33 -7.08
N GLU A 31 10.37 -11.87 -6.08
CA GLU A 31 10.02 -13.29 -6.03
C GLU A 31 9.02 -13.66 -7.15
N ALA A 32 8.04 -12.81 -7.43
CA ALA A 32 7.08 -13.00 -8.51
C ALA A 32 7.75 -12.98 -9.90
N GLU A 33 8.66 -12.03 -10.14
CA GLU A 33 9.44 -11.95 -11.37
C GLU A 33 10.35 -13.18 -11.56
N ALA A 34 10.98 -13.64 -10.48
CA ALA A 34 11.81 -14.85 -10.49
C ALA A 34 10.98 -16.10 -10.87
N LEU A 35 9.75 -16.23 -10.36
CA LEU A 35 8.85 -17.33 -10.70
C LEU A 35 8.44 -17.31 -12.18
N ILE A 36 8.01 -16.16 -12.69
CA ILE A 36 7.65 -15.97 -14.12
C ILE A 36 8.82 -16.37 -15.01
N LYS A 37 10.02 -15.89 -14.66
CA LYS A 37 11.24 -16.20 -15.41
C LYS A 37 11.55 -17.70 -15.40
N ALA A 38 11.48 -18.35 -14.25
CA ALA A 38 11.71 -19.79 -14.13
C ALA A 38 10.71 -20.61 -14.97
N GLN A 39 9.44 -20.21 -15.01
CA GLN A 39 8.41 -20.86 -15.83
C GLN A 39 8.68 -20.67 -17.33
N GLN A 40 9.11 -19.47 -17.73
CA GLN A 40 9.50 -19.19 -19.11
C GLN A 40 10.71 -20.03 -19.54
N ASP A 41 11.79 -20.04 -18.75
CA ASP A 41 13.01 -20.81 -19.01
C ASP A 41 12.71 -22.31 -19.12
N MET A 42 11.83 -22.82 -18.24
CA MET A 42 11.37 -24.21 -18.29
C MET A 42 10.59 -24.50 -19.58
N GLY A 43 9.69 -23.61 -19.98
CA GLY A 43 8.94 -23.73 -21.23
C GLY A 43 9.83 -23.76 -22.47
N GLU A 44 10.85 -22.91 -22.51
CA GLU A 44 11.85 -22.86 -23.58
C GLU A 44 12.70 -24.14 -23.62
N THR A 45 13.21 -24.56 -22.46
CA THR A 45 14.04 -25.77 -22.33
C THR A 45 13.27 -27.03 -22.74
N MET A 46 12.03 -27.20 -22.28
CA MET A 46 11.19 -28.33 -22.65
C MET A 46 10.82 -28.32 -24.15
N GLY A 47 10.64 -27.13 -24.73
CA GLY A 47 10.41 -26.97 -26.17
C GLY A 47 11.62 -27.43 -26.99
N ALA A 48 12.82 -26.99 -26.60
CA ALA A 48 14.08 -27.41 -27.23
C ALA A 48 14.33 -28.91 -27.09
N LEU A 49 14.08 -29.47 -25.90
CA LEU A 49 14.16 -30.91 -25.63
C LEU A 49 13.22 -31.70 -26.54
N GLY A 50 11.97 -31.27 -26.68
CA GLY A 50 11.00 -31.89 -27.57
C GLY A 50 11.46 -31.92 -29.03
N LEU A 51 12.01 -30.81 -29.53
CA LEU A 51 12.58 -30.74 -30.88
C LEU A 51 13.79 -31.66 -31.06
N ALA A 52 14.65 -31.80 -30.05
CA ALA A 52 15.78 -32.71 -30.09
C ALA A 52 15.31 -34.18 -30.20
N PHE A 53 14.32 -34.58 -29.42
CA PHE A 53 13.75 -35.93 -29.50
C PHE A 53 13.01 -36.19 -30.82
N ILE A 54 12.37 -35.19 -31.44
CA ILE A 54 11.80 -35.34 -32.79
C ILE A 54 12.90 -35.65 -33.81
N LYS A 55 14.05 -34.96 -33.74
CA LYS A 55 15.19 -35.24 -34.61
C LYS A 55 15.77 -36.64 -34.35
N LEU A 56 15.86 -37.04 -33.09
CA LEU A 56 16.33 -38.38 -32.71
C LEU A 56 15.39 -39.48 -33.21
N THR A 57 14.08 -39.29 -33.11
CA THR A 57 13.10 -40.23 -33.68
C THR A 57 13.30 -40.37 -35.19
N LYS A 58 13.49 -39.26 -35.93
CA LYS A 58 13.75 -39.33 -37.38
C LYS A 58 15.01 -40.13 -37.69
N PHE A 59 16.10 -39.83 -37.00
CA PHE A 59 17.37 -40.52 -37.15
C PHE A 59 17.27 -42.03 -36.89
N GLU A 60 16.59 -42.44 -35.81
CA GLU A 60 16.38 -43.86 -35.49
C GLU A 60 15.45 -44.57 -36.50
N THR A 61 14.60 -43.84 -37.23
CA THR A 61 13.68 -44.41 -38.23
C THR A 61 14.21 -44.46 -39.66
N GLU A 62 15.12 -43.55 -40.05
CA GLU A 62 15.57 -43.41 -41.44
C GLU A 62 16.36 -44.63 -41.95
N GLU A 63 17.03 -45.39 -41.06
CA GLU A 63 17.83 -46.59 -41.42
C GLU A 63 17.65 -47.74 -40.41
N ALA A 64 16.41 -47.96 -39.96
CA ALA A 64 16.11 -48.97 -38.93
C ALA A 64 16.28 -50.40 -39.47
N LEU A 65 17.39 -51.07 -39.12
CA LEU A 65 17.68 -52.47 -39.43
C LEU A 65 17.35 -53.42 -38.28
N TYR A 66 17.27 -52.90 -37.05
CA TYR A 66 17.07 -53.68 -35.82
C TYR A 66 15.83 -53.24 -35.06
N ASP A 67 15.15 -54.18 -34.39
CA ASP A 67 13.97 -53.87 -33.56
C ASP A 67 14.30 -52.94 -32.38
N SER A 68 15.53 -52.94 -31.89
CA SER A 68 15.99 -52.01 -30.86
C SER A 68 15.91 -50.55 -31.30
N GLN A 69 16.19 -50.24 -32.58
CA GLN A 69 16.06 -48.87 -33.13
C GLN A 69 14.58 -48.45 -33.17
N ARG A 70 13.70 -49.36 -33.55
CA ARG A 70 12.24 -49.11 -33.57
C ARG A 70 11.68 -48.82 -32.18
N ILE A 71 12.12 -49.56 -31.16
CA ILE A 71 11.76 -49.33 -29.76
C ILE A 71 12.27 -47.94 -29.31
N ARG A 72 13.54 -47.62 -29.53
CA ARG A 72 14.11 -46.30 -29.18
C ARG A 72 13.43 -45.14 -29.90
N ALA A 73 13.05 -45.32 -31.17
CA ALA A 73 12.30 -44.33 -31.93
C ALA A 73 10.92 -44.06 -31.31
N ALA A 74 10.23 -45.12 -30.87
CA ALA A 74 8.93 -45.02 -30.20
C ALA A 74 9.04 -44.29 -28.84
N ASP A 75 10.03 -44.66 -28.02
CA ASP A 75 10.29 -43.99 -26.74
C ASP A 75 10.65 -42.52 -26.94
N SER A 76 11.54 -42.23 -27.89
CA SER A 76 11.92 -40.86 -28.24
C SER A 76 10.71 -40.02 -28.65
N LYS A 77 9.76 -40.61 -29.41
CA LYS A 77 8.52 -39.94 -29.81
C LYS A 77 7.60 -39.65 -28.63
N LEU A 78 7.52 -40.56 -27.66
CA LEU A 78 6.76 -40.35 -26.43
C LEU A 78 7.36 -39.21 -25.60
N ILE A 79 8.68 -39.20 -25.42
CA ILE A 79 9.39 -38.14 -24.70
C ILE A 79 9.22 -36.80 -25.42
N ALA A 80 9.38 -36.77 -26.74
CA ALA A 80 9.13 -35.56 -27.54
C ALA A 80 7.73 -34.98 -27.29
N THR A 81 6.71 -35.84 -27.31
CA THR A 81 5.32 -35.43 -27.10
C THR A 81 5.10 -34.90 -25.68
N ALA A 82 5.66 -35.58 -24.67
CA ALA A 82 5.58 -35.14 -23.28
C ALA A 82 6.28 -33.78 -23.07
N ALA A 83 7.48 -33.60 -23.63
CA ALA A 83 8.23 -32.35 -23.53
C ALA A 83 7.51 -31.17 -24.21
N VAL A 84 6.91 -31.39 -25.39
CA VAL A 84 6.10 -30.34 -26.06
C VAL A 84 4.85 -29.99 -25.25
N LYS A 85 4.18 -30.99 -24.65
CA LYS A 85 3.04 -30.74 -23.76
C LYS A 85 3.44 -29.93 -22.51
N ALA A 86 4.56 -30.30 -21.88
CA ALA A 86 5.10 -29.57 -20.73
C ALA A 86 5.46 -28.12 -21.12
N SER A 87 6.11 -27.92 -22.27
CA SER A 87 6.44 -26.59 -22.79
C SER A 87 5.20 -25.69 -22.94
N ARG A 88 4.11 -26.23 -23.50
CA ARG A 88 2.83 -25.50 -23.61
C ARG A 88 2.23 -25.18 -22.25
N ALA A 89 2.17 -26.17 -21.35
CA ALA A 89 1.65 -25.98 -20.00
C ALA A 89 2.42 -24.89 -19.24
N CYS A 90 3.75 -24.84 -19.33
CA CYS A 90 4.55 -23.78 -18.73
C CYS A 90 4.21 -22.39 -19.30
N ARG A 91 4.00 -22.26 -20.61
CA ARG A 91 3.61 -20.98 -21.25
C ARG A 91 2.21 -20.53 -20.85
N ASP A 92 1.26 -21.47 -20.78
CA ASP A 92 -0.11 -21.19 -20.37
C ASP A 92 -0.15 -20.76 -18.89
N LEU A 93 0.60 -21.47 -18.02
CA LEU A 93 0.75 -21.09 -16.62
C LEU A 93 1.40 -19.72 -16.48
N ASN A 94 2.49 -19.44 -17.20
CA ASN A 94 3.15 -18.13 -17.17
C ASN A 94 2.19 -16.99 -17.56
N THR A 95 1.38 -17.21 -18.60
CA THR A 95 0.36 -16.25 -19.03
C THR A 95 -0.70 -16.01 -17.95
N GLN A 96 -1.10 -17.05 -17.22
CA GLN A 96 -2.04 -16.92 -16.11
C GLN A 96 -1.40 -16.22 -14.91
N SER A 97 -0.17 -16.59 -14.53
CA SER A 97 0.56 -16.00 -13.42
C SER A 97 0.73 -14.49 -13.59
N VAL A 98 1.14 -14.02 -14.78
CA VAL A 98 1.25 -12.58 -15.07
C VAL A 98 -0.10 -11.88 -14.85
N LYS A 99 -1.21 -12.42 -15.37
CA LYS A 99 -2.54 -11.82 -15.20
C LYS A 99 -2.98 -11.73 -13.73
N TYR A 100 -2.70 -12.77 -12.95
CA TYR A 100 -3.07 -12.78 -11.53
C TYR A 100 -2.22 -11.78 -10.73
N LEU A 101 -0.94 -11.64 -11.08
CA LEU A 101 -0.06 -10.65 -10.48
C LEU A 101 -0.52 -9.23 -10.80
N ASP A 102 -0.86 -8.94 -12.06
CA ASP A 102 -1.43 -7.63 -12.44
C ASP A 102 -2.69 -7.30 -11.61
N THR A 103 -3.58 -8.29 -11.43
CA THR A 103 -4.81 -8.13 -10.64
C THR A 103 -4.51 -7.91 -9.15
N LEU A 104 -3.53 -8.63 -8.61
CA LEU A 104 -3.10 -8.46 -7.22
C LEU A 104 -2.49 -7.08 -7.00
N HIS A 105 -1.64 -6.61 -7.92
CA HIS A 105 -1.04 -5.27 -7.87
C HIS A 105 -2.11 -4.17 -7.91
N GLU A 106 -3.11 -4.31 -8.77
CA GLU A 106 -4.25 -3.38 -8.81
C GLU A 106 -5.01 -3.37 -7.48
N HIS A 107 -5.31 -4.55 -6.93
CA HIS A 107 -6.02 -4.66 -5.66
C HIS A 107 -5.24 -4.06 -4.49
N LEU A 108 -3.94 -4.33 -4.40
CA LEU A 108 -3.06 -3.76 -3.39
C LEU A 108 -2.94 -2.24 -3.54
N GLY A 109 -2.88 -1.72 -4.76
CA GLY A 109 -2.88 -0.28 -5.04
C GLY A 109 -4.16 0.41 -4.55
N ILE A 110 -5.32 -0.21 -4.79
CA ILE A 110 -6.60 0.27 -4.26
C ILE A 110 -6.59 0.22 -2.73
N MET A 111 -6.19 -0.90 -2.13
CA MET A 111 -6.15 -1.06 -0.68
C MET A 111 -5.28 0.00 0.00
N LEU A 112 -4.12 0.31 -0.56
CA LEU A 112 -3.23 1.36 -0.06
C LEU A 112 -3.87 2.75 -0.17
N SER A 113 -4.52 3.04 -1.29
CA SER A 113 -5.23 4.31 -1.51
C SER A 113 -6.37 4.50 -0.49
N VAL A 114 -7.12 3.43 -0.25
CA VAL A 114 -8.19 3.38 0.76
C VAL A 114 -7.62 3.61 2.15
N HIS A 115 -6.59 2.85 2.53
CA HIS A 115 -5.95 2.99 3.83
C HIS A 115 -5.47 4.43 4.08
N THR A 116 -4.82 5.04 3.09
CA THR A 116 -4.36 6.43 3.16
C THR A 116 -5.52 7.40 3.37
N ALA A 117 -6.62 7.26 2.62
CA ALA A 117 -7.79 8.12 2.78
C ALA A 117 -8.44 7.98 4.18
N PHE A 118 -8.50 6.76 4.73
CA PHE A 118 -8.99 6.53 6.10
C PHE A 118 -8.06 7.11 7.16
N PHE A 119 -6.74 7.01 6.95
CA PHE A 119 -5.74 7.62 7.82
C PHE A 119 -5.87 9.15 7.83
N ASP A 120 -5.95 9.78 6.66
CA ASP A 120 -6.13 11.23 6.51
C ASP A 120 -7.43 11.70 7.18
N ARG A 121 -8.52 10.97 6.97
CA ARG A 121 -9.81 11.25 7.64
C ARG A 121 -9.68 11.21 9.16
N SER A 122 -9.01 10.20 9.70
CA SER A 122 -8.81 10.03 11.14
C SER A 122 -7.93 11.15 11.72
N SER A 123 -6.89 11.53 10.99
CA SER A 123 -5.98 12.62 11.33
C SER A 123 -6.68 13.99 11.35
N ALA A 124 -7.51 14.26 10.33
CA ALA A 124 -8.33 15.47 10.26
C ALA A 124 -9.34 15.54 11.42
N LEU A 125 -9.99 14.41 11.75
CA LEU A 125 -10.92 14.33 12.88
C LEU A 125 -10.22 14.61 14.21
N LEU A 126 -9.04 14.02 14.44
CA LEU A 126 -8.24 14.27 15.64
C LEU A 126 -7.86 15.76 15.77
N THR A 127 -7.53 16.39 14.66
CA THR A 127 -7.23 17.84 14.60
C THR A 127 -8.46 18.67 15.01
N VAL A 128 -9.64 18.35 14.47
CA VAL A 128 -10.91 18.99 14.86
C VAL A 128 -11.16 18.85 16.36
N GLN A 129 -11.03 17.63 16.90
CA GLN A 129 -11.25 17.35 18.32
C GLN A 129 -10.27 18.10 19.24
N THR A 130 -9.01 18.20 18.82
CA THR A 130 -7.98 18.95 19.56
C THR A 130 -8.32 20.44 19.61
N LEU A 131 -8.66 21.04 18.46
CA LEU A 131 -9.04 22.45 18.38
C LEU A 131 -10.32 22.76 19.18
N MET A 132 -11.30 21.84 19.20
CA MET A 132 -12.48 21.97 20.05
C MET A 132 -12.12 21.98 21.55
N SER A 133 -11.19 21.12 21.98
CA SER A 133 -10.72 21.10 23.36
C SER A 133 -9.97 22.39 23.73
N ASP A 134 -9.13 22.88 22.83
CA ASP A 134 -8.40 24.15 23.01
C ASP A 134 -9.36 25.35 23.11
N LEU A 135 -10.40 25.39 22.27
CA LEU A 135 -11.44 26.42 22.33
C LEU A 135 -12.17 26.42 23.67
N ALA A 136 -12.60 25.25 24.15
CA ALA A 136 -13.26 25.14 25.46
C ALA A 136 -12.33 25.60 26.60
N SER A 137 -11.05 25.26 26.53
CA SER A 137 -10.03 25.72 27.47
C SER A 137 -9.88 27.25 27.45
N LEU A 138 -9.76 27.85 26.27
CA LEU A 138 -9.66 29.30 26.09
C LEU A 138 -10.91 30.04 26.59
N GLN A 139 -12.11 29.53 26.28
CA GLN A 139 -13.38 30.05 26.78
C GLN A 139 -13.43 30.03 28.31
N SER A 140 -13.06 28.91 28.93
CA SER A 140 -13.02 28.80 30.40
C SER A 140 -12.04 29.78 31.06
N ARG A 141 -10.93 30.11 30.38
CA ARG A 141 -9.94 31.09 30.87
C ARG A 141 -10.49 32.51 30.80
N ILE A 142 -11.24 32.85 29.76
CA ILE A 142 -11.94 34.14 29.66
C ILE A 142 -12.97 34.26 30.79
N GLU A 143 -13.83 33.27 30.98
CA GLU A 143 -14.85 33.27 32.03
C GLU A 143 -14.24 33.50 33.43
N LYS A 144 -13.12 32.82 33.73
CA LYS A 144 -12.38 33.00 34.99
C LYS A 144 -11.82 34.42 35.14
N LEU A 145 -11.29 35.01 34.07
CA LEU A 145 -10.76 36.37 34.09
C LEU A 145 -11.87 37.41 34.27
N GLU A 146 -13.01 37.23 33.59
CA GLU A 146 -14.18 38.10 33.70
C GLU A 146 -14.81 38.02 35.11
N ALA A 147 -14.95 36.80 35.66
CA ALA A 147 -15.43 36.59 37.03
C ALA A 147 -14.49 37.13 38.11
N ALA A 148 -13.18 37.22 37.83
CA ALA A 148 -12.22 37.85 38.72
C ALA A 148 -12.24 39.38 38.60
N ALA A 149 -12.49 39.92 37.39
CA ALA A 149 -12.56 41.36 37.14
C ALA A 149 -13.81 42.00 37.77
N SER A 150 -14.94 41.30 37.79
CA SER A 150 -16.19 41.78 38.41
C SER A 150 -16.11 41.99 39.92
N LYS A 151 -15.11 41.40 40.60
CA LYS A 151 -14.89 41.52 42.05
C LYS A 151 -14.08 42.74 42.46
N ILE A 152 -13.51 43.49 41.52
CA ILE A 152 -12.67 44.66 41.78
C ILE A 152 -13.36 45.91 41.25
N PHE A 153 -13.75 46.83 42.15
CA PHE A 153 -14.33 48.11 41.77
C PHE A 153 -13.29 48.95 41.01
N GLY A 154 -13.61 49.34 39.77
CA GLY A 154 -12.73 50.18 38.92
C GLY A 154 -12.04 49.47 37.74
N GLY A 155 -12.18 48.16 37.59
CA GLY A 155 -11.78 47.41 36.38
C GLY A 155 -10.27 47.36 36.12
N ASP A 156 -9.67 46.17 36.21
CA ASP A 156 -8.26 45.98 35.91
C ASP A 156 -7.99 46.05 34.39
N ARG A 157 -7.47 47.18 33.91
CA ARG A 157 -7.16 47.40 32.48
C ARG A 157 -6.19 46.37 31.89
N ALA A 158 -5.31 45.76 32.69
CA ALA A 158 -4.43 44.71 32.22
C ALA A 158 -5.21 43.40 31.97
N ARG A 159 -6.20 43.08 32.81
CA ARG A 159 -7.11 41.95 32.58
C ARG A 159 -8.00 42.15 31.36
N LEU A 160 -8.50 43.36 31.16
CA LEU A 160 -9.32 43.65 29.96
C LEU A 160 -8.51 43.44 28.67
N ARG A 161 -7.27 43.92 28.61
CA ARG A 161 -6.36 43.62 27.48
C ARG A 161 -6.13 42.13 27.32
N LYS A 162 -5.94 41.40 28.42
CA LYS A 162 -5.71 39.95 28.37
C LYS A 162 -6.92 39.17 27.85
N VAL A 163 -8.13 39.60 28.19
CA VAL A 163 -9.37 39.03 27.64
C VAL A 163 -9.45 39.26 26.14
N GLU A 164 -9.12 40.46 25.65
CA GLU A 164 -9.14 40.74 24.21
C GLU A 164 -8.10 39.93 23.43
N GLU A 165 -6.88 39.76 23.97
CA GLU A 165 -5.87 38.85 23.39
C GLU A 165 -6.37 37.40 23.28
N LEU A 166 -7.05 36.91 24.32
CA LEU A 166 -7.62 35.55 24.31
C LEU A 166 -8.78 35.44 23.31
N ARG A 167 -9.59 36.50 23.12
CA ARG A 167 -10.65 36.54 22.10
C ARG A 167 -10.08 36.48 20.69
N GLU A 168 -8.98 37.18 20.42
CA GLU A 168 -8.27 37.06 19.14
C GLU A 168 -7.74 35.64 18.92
N THR A 169 -7.18 35.03 19.97
CA THR A 169 -6.73 33.63 19.88
C THR A 169 -7.91 32.69 19.61
N ILE A 170 -9.07 32.89 20.24
CA ILE A 170 -10.29 32.11 19.97
C ILE A 170 -10.73 32.28 18.52
N ARG A 171 -10.73 33.50 17.97
CA ARG A 171 -11.08 33.74 16.56
C ARG A 171 -10.18 32.92 15.63
N ALA A 172 -8.86 33.00 15.82
CA ALA A 172 -7.90 32.23 15.03
C ALA A 172 -8.08 30.70 15.16
N THR A 173 -8.33 30.19 16.37
CA THR A 173 -8.56 28.76 16.61
C THR A 173 -9.89 28.28 16.01
N GLU A 174 -10.93 29.11 16.03
CA GLU A 174 -12.22 28.80 15.42
C GLU A 174 -12.11 28.73 13.89
N ASP A 175 -11.37 29.65 13.27
CA ASP A 175 -11.06 29.61 11.84
C ASP A 175 -10.27 28.34 11.48
N ALA A 176 -9.25 28.00 12.27
CA ALA A 176 -8.49 26.77 12.09
C ALA A 176 -9.39 25.52 12.20
N LYS A 177 -10.32 25.49 13.15
CA LYS A 177 -11.31 24.40 13.29
C LYS A 177 -12.21 24.32 12.06
N CYS A 178 -12.68 25.46 11.54
CA CYS A 178 -13.52 25.50 10.35
C CYS A 178 -12.78 24.99 9.09
N CYS A 179 -11.48 25.24 8.99
CA CYS A 179 -10.64 24.67 7.93
C CYS A 179 -10.47 23.14 8.10
N ALA A 180 -10.15 22.67 9.30
CA ALA A 180 -10.00 21.24 9.59
C ALA A 180 -11.31 20.45 9.38
N LEU A 181 -12.46 21.03 9.75
CA LEU A 181 -13.78 20.45 9.51
C LEU A 181 -14.10 20.33 8.01
N ARG A 182 -13.79 21.38 7.23
CA ARG A 182 -13.96 21.34 5.77
C ARG A 182 -13.13 20.24 5.14
N GLU A 183 -11.89 20.07 5.59
CA GLU A 183 -11.02 19.01 5.10
C GLU A 183 -11.53 17.61 5.47
N TYR A 184 -11.94 17.42 6.73
CA TYR A 184 -12.57 16.17 7.17
C TYR A 184 -13.79 15.78 6.33
N GLU A 185 -14.72 16.73 6.10
CA GLU A 185 -15.91 16.48 5.28
C GLU A 185 -15.56 16.25 3.80
N ARG A 186 -14.57 16.97 3.26
CA ARG A 186 -14.07 16.73 1.90
C ARG A 186 -13.57 15.30 1.74
N ILE A 187 -12.71 14.82 2.64
CA ILE A 187 -12.17 13.45 2.59
C ILE A 187 -13.31 12.42 2.72
N LYS A 188 -14.26 12.67 3.62
CA LYS A 188 -15.43 11.80 3.81
C LYS A 188 -16.29 11.69 2.55
N VAL A 189 -16.53 12.80 1.84
CA VAL A 189 -17.25 12.79 0.56
C VAL A 189 -16.44 12.07 -0.52
N THR A 190 -15.13 12.32 -0.63
CA THR A 190 -14.26 11.61 -1.59
C THR A 190 -14.28 10.11 -1.38
N ILE A 191 -14.20 9.64 -0.14
CA ILE A 191 -14.33 8.22 0.21
C ILE A 191 -15.70 7.69 -0.24
N LEU A 192 -16.79 8.39 0.10
CA LEU A 192 -18.14 7.93 -0.25
C LEU A 192 -18.36 7.84 -1.77
N HIS A 193 -17.78 8.74 -2.55
CA HIS A 193 -17.83 8.71 -4.01
C HIS A 193 -16.92 7.62 -4.61
N ALA A 194 -15.81 7.27 -3.95
CA ALA A 194 -14.92 6.22 -4.42
C ALA A 194 -15.51 4.80 -4.24
N PHE A 195 -16.52 4.65 -3.39
CA PHE A 195 -17.12 3.36 -3.02
C PHE A 195 -18.59 3.17 -3.47
N ASN A 196 -19.15 4.11 -4.25
CA ASN A 196 -20.50 4.05 -4.84
C ASN A 196 -20.39 4.10 -6.37
#